data_AF-A0A6J4R2X5-F1
#
_entry.id   AF-A0A6J4R2X5-F1
#
_cell.length_a   1.000
_cell.length_b   1.000
_cell.length_c   1.000
_cell.angle_alpha   90.00
_cell.angle_beta   90.00
_cell.angle_gamma   90.00
#
_symmetry.space_group_name_H-M   'P 1'
#
loop_
_entity.id
_entity.type
_entity.pdbx_description
1 polymer ?
#
loop_
_entity_poly.entity_id
_entity_poly.type
_entity_poly.pdbx_seq_one_letter_code
_entity_poly.pdbx_strand_id
1 'polypeptide(L)'
;MRLLFYYCLGPILRVSMLPSARRYSDIIGLMNETMNMRSRIERALDKVRPALKADGGDARVVECDETSGRVSIEMLGACGGCPLSQLDFVYAIETLIRREVPEVRDIVAV
;
A
#
# COMPACT_ATOMS: atom_id res chain seq x y z
N MET A 1 45.06 -45.66 7.10
CA MET A 1 45.39 -44.54 8.02
C MET A 1 45.22 -43.27 7.19
N ARG A 2 44.29 -42.33 7.41
CA ARG A 2 43.33 -42.05 8.49
C ARG A 2 42.40 -40.92 7.97
N LEU A 3 41.10 -41.18 7.93
CA LEU A 3 39.92 -40.33 8.21
C LEU A 3 39.92 -38.79 7.99
N LEU A 4 38.85 -38.34 7.31
CA LEU A 4 37.89 -37.24 7.61
C LEU A 4 38.39 -35.99 8.36
N PHE A 5 38.13 -34.79 7.80
CA PHE A 5 37.60 -33.66 8.57
C PHE A 5 36.79 -32.69 7.68
N TYR A 6 35.48 -32.68 7.93
CA TYR A 6 34.53 -31.61 7.64
C TYR A 6 35.00 -30.28 8.24
N TYR A 7 34.88 -29.16 7.50
CA TYR A 7 34.54 -27.80 7.98
C TYR A 7 34.38 -26.94 6.70
N CYS A 8 33.19 -26.67 6.18
CA CYS A 8 32.13 -25.83 6.75
C CYS A 8 32.65 -24.45 7.20
N LEU A 9 33.10 -23.62 6.25
CA LEU A 9 33.12 -22.17 6.42
C LEU A 9 32.66 -21.53 5.10
N GLY A 10 31.40 -21.11 5.11
CA GLY A 10 30.72 -20.54 3.95
C GLY A 10 31.31 -19.19 3.49
N PRO A 11 30.79 -18.64 2.39
CA PRO A 11 31.11 -17.30 1.98
C PRO A 11 30.43 -16.34 2.98
N ILE A 12 31.19 -15.91 3.98
CA ILE A 12 30.88 -14.74 4.80
C ILE A 12 30.96 -13.54 3.85
N LEU A 13 29.90 -13.33 3.07
CA LEU A 13 29.63 -12.07 2.39
C LEU A 13 29.30 -11.07 3.49
N ARG A 14 30.26 -10.19 3.71
CA ARG A 14 30.25 -9.12 4.69
C ARG A 14 29.15 -8.11 4.32
N VAL A 15 27.90 -8.41 4.66
CA VAL A 15 26.77 -7.48 4.64
C VAL A 15 26.88 -6.58 5.86
N SER A 16 27.89 -5.70 5.87
CA SER A 16 27.94 -4.60 6.83
C SER A 16 27.19 -3.42 6.23
N MET A 17 26.04 -3.09 6.83
CA MET A 17 25.18 -1.91 6.60
C MET A 17 23.97 -2.09 5.68
N LEU A 18 23.03 -2.95 6.09
CA LEU A 18 21.61 -2.65 5.92
C LEU A 18 20.93 -2.70 7.30
N PRO A 19 20.57 -1.56 7.90
CA PRO A 19 19.90 -1.56 9.19
C PRO A 19 18.41 -1.86 8.95
N SER A 20 18.00 -3.12 9.19
CA SER A 20 16.67 -3.59 9.67
C SER A 20 15.98 -4.74 8.92
N ALA A 21 16.42 -5.21 7.75
CA ALA A 21 15.82 -6.38 7.09
C ALA A 21 16.60 -7.67 7.42
N ARG A 22 16.36 -8.27 8.59
CA ARG A 22 17.08 -9.49 9.05
C ARG A 22 16.30 -10.79 8.89
N ARG A 23 15.03 -10.79 8.49
CA ARG A 23 14.31 -12.04 8.20
C ARG A 23 13.83 -12.09 6.77
N TYR A 24 13.86 -13.30 6.21
CA TYR A 24 13.19 -13.61 4.94
C TYR A 24 11.69 -13.26 5.00
N SER A 25 11.06 -13.36 6.18
CA SER A 25 9.69 -12.88 6.43
C SER A 25 9.52 -11.36 6.28
N ASP A 26 10.55 -10.57 6.58
CA ASP A 26 10.51 -9.10 6.45
C ASP A 26 10.60 -8.72 4.95
N ILE A 27 11.36 -9.49 4.17
CA ILE A 27 11.45 -9.36 2.70
C ILE A 27 10.12 -9.79 2.04
N ILE A 28 9.49 -10.88 2.50
CA ILE A 28 8.16 -11.28 2.02
C ILE A 28 7.11 -10.21 2.36
N GLY A 29 7.18 -9.56 3.52
CA GLY A 29 6.28 -8.45 3.89
C GLY A 29 6.36 -7.28 2.89
N LEU A 30 7.58 -6.85 2.55
CA LEU A 30 7.84 -5.78 1.57
C LEU A 30 7.44 -6.19 0.14
N MET A 31 7.57 -7.48 -0.21
CA MET A 31 7.16 -8.00 -1.51
C MET A 31 5.63 -8.19 -1.62
N ASN A 32 4.94 -8.61 -0.55
CA ASN A 32 3.48 -8.73 -0.55
C ASN A 32 2.79 -7.38 -0.67
N GLU A 33 3.40 -6.30 -0.19
CA GLU A 33 2.85 -4.95 -0.34
C GLU A 33 2.85 -4.49 -1.81
N THR A 34 3.50 -5.20 -2.74
CA THR A 34 3.51 -4.88 -4.18
C THR A 34 2.56 -5.73 -5.03
N MET A 35 2.02 -6.83 -4.50
CA MET A 35 1.13 -7.75 -5.23
C MET A 35 -0.35 -7.67 -4.82
N ASN A 36 -0.68 -6.90 -3.78
CA ASN A 36 -2.04 -6.83 -3.23
C ASN A 36 -2.85 -5.68 -3.83
N MET A 37 -4.18 -5.86 -3.91
CA MET A 37 -5.13 -4.87 -4.44
C MET A 37 -4.95 -3.49 -3.76
N ARG A 38 -4.64 -3.50 -2.45
CA ARG A 38 -4.30 -2.32 -1.65
C ARG A 38 -3.19 -1.48 -2.25
N SER A 39 -2.12 -2.11 -2.74
CA SER A 39 -0.96 -1.43 -3.33
C SER A 39 -1.34 -0.64 -4.58
N ARG A 40 -2.17 -1.25 -5.42
CA ARG A 40 -2.65 -0.65 -6.65
C ARG A 40 -3.56 0.54 -6.35
N ILE A 41 -4.40 0.42 -5.34
CA ILE A 41 -5.23 1.52 -4.85
C ILE A 41 -4.36 2.65 -4.31
N GLU A 42 -3.33 2.35 -3.51
CA GLU A 42 -2.41 3.37 -2.97
C GLU A 42 -1.69 4.12 -4.10
N ARG A 43 -1.21 3.40 -5.13
CA ARG A 43 -0.60 4.00 -6.33
C ARG A 43 -1.57 4.88 -7.11
N ALA A 44 -2.84 4.50 -7.19
CA ALA A 44 -3.87 5.32 -7.81
C ALA A 44 -4.12 6.59 -6.97
N LEU A 45 -4.21 6.45 -5.65
CA LEU A 45 -4.37 7.58 -4.72
C LEU A 45 -3.19 8.55 -4.75
N ASP A 46 -1.95 8.07 -4.89
CA ASP A 46 -0.75 8.90 -5.00
C ASP A 46 -0.82 9.88 -6.18
N LYS A 47 -1.56 9.55 -7.24
CA LYS A 47 -1.80 10.47 -8.38
C LYS A 47 -2.81 11.56 -8.05
N VAL A 48 -3.73 11.32 -7.12
CA VAL A 48 -4.79 12.26 -6.71
C VAL A 48 -4.34 13.15 -5.55
N ARG A 49 -3.42 12.67 -4.72
CA ARG A 49 -2.86 13.41 -3.57
C ARG A 49 -2.40 14.83 -3.89
N PRO A 50 -1.73 15.14 -5.02
CA PRO A 50 -1.35 16.51 -5.35
C PRO A 50 -2.56 17.44 -5.50
N ALA A 51 -3.66 16.95 -6.10
CA ALA A 51 -4.89 17.71 -6.24
C ALA A 51 -5.60 17.89 -4.88
N LEU A 52 -5.73 16.81 -4.10
CA LEU A 52 -6.33 16.89 -2.76
C LEU A 52 -5.57 17.84 -1.84
N LYS A 53 -4.24 17.83 -1.89
CA LYS A 53 -3.40 18.72 -1.09
C LYS A 53 -3.49 20.18 -1.54
N ALA A 54 -3.71 20.43 -2.83
CA ALA A 54 -3.97 21.78 -3.32
C ALA A 54 -5.28 22.34 -2.73
N ASP A 55 -6.28 21.47 -2.53
CA ASP A 55 -7.53 21.79 -1.86
C ASP A 55 -7.45 21.75 -0.32
N GLY A 56 -6.26 21.49 0.25
CA GLY A 56 -6.02 21.44 1.69
C GLY A 56 -6.50 20.16 2.39
N GLY A 57 -6.72 19.08 1.63
CA GLY A 57 -7.11 17.77 2.14
C GLY A 57 -6.12 16.65 1.80
N ASP A 58 -6.46 15.45 2.25
CA ASP A 58 -5.79 14.19 1.88
C ASP A 58 -6.78 13.02 2.01
N ALA A 59 -6.39 11.82 1.60
CA ALA A 59 -7.17 10.61 1.76
C ALA A 59 -6.29 9.42 2.14
N ARG A 60 -6.85 8.51 2.95
CA ARG A 60 -6.16 7.31 3.43
C ARG A 60 -7.02 6.06 3.27
N VAL A 61 -6.43 4.98 2.79
CA VAL A 61 -7.08 3.66 2.77
C VAL A 61 -7.07 3.06 4.19
N VAL A 62 -8.26 2.89 4.76
CA VAL A 62 -8.43 2.22 6.06
C VAL A 62 -8.46 0.71 5.84
N GLU A 63 -9.36 0.26 4.97
CA GLU A 63 -9.65 -1.15 4.75
C GLU A 63 -9.84 -1.45 3.27
N CYS A 64 -9.44 -2.65 2.87
CA CYS A 64 -9.65 -3.17 1.53
C CYS A 64 -10.09 -4.63 1.65
N ASP A 65 -11.30 -4.92 1.18
CA ASP A 65 -11.83 -6.27 1.09
C ASP A 65 -11.70 -6.75 -0.35
N GLU A 66 -10.73 -7.65 -0.58
CA GLU A 66 -10.45 -8.23 -1.90
C GLU A 66 -11.52 -9.24 -2.34
N THR A 67 -12.33 -9.77 -1.42
CA THR A 67 -13.38 -10.76 -1.74
C THR A 67 -14.65 -10.07 -2.22
N SER A 68 -15.07 -9.01 -1.53
CA SER A 68 -16.25 -8.22 -1.92
C SER A 68 -15.92 -7.13 -2.95
N GLY A 69 -14.66 -6.70 -3.03
CA GLY A 69 -14.21 -5.58 -3.85
C GLY A 69 -14.54 -4.22 -3.22
N ARG A 70 -14.78 -4.17 -1.90
CA ARG A 70 -15.10 -2.93 -1.18
C ARG A 70 -13.84 -2.30 -0.60
N VAL A 71 -13.73 -0.98 -0.74
CA VAL A 71 -12.62 -0.19 -0.19
C VAL A 71 -13.16 0.90 0.72
N SER A 72 -12.64 0.97 1.93
CA SER A 72 -12.97 2.02 2.91
C SER A 72 -11.87 3.06 2.94
N ILE A 73 -12.22 4.31 2.68
CA ILE A 73 -11.30 5.44 2.61
C ILE A 73 -11.69 6.46 3.68
N GLU A 74 -10.73 6.96 4.42
CA GLU A 74 -10.90 8.07 5.35
C GLU A 74 -10.42 9.35 4.68
N MET A 75 -11.26 10.39 4.71
CA MET A 75 -10.94 11.72 4.17
C MET A 75 -10.30 12.56 5.28
N LEU A 76 -9.14 13.15 4.99
CA LEU A 76 -8.36 13.94 5.95
C LEU A 76 -8.32 15.42 5.52
N GLY A 77 -8.08 16.30 6.50
CA GLY A 77 -7.91 17.75 6.27
C GLY A 77 -9.21 18.49 5.95
N ALA A 78 -9.15 19.48 5.06
CA ALA A 78 -10.30 20.31 4.69
C ALA A 78 -11.46 19.48 4.10
N CYS A 79 -11.14 18.40 3.40
CA CYS A 79 -12.10 17.45 2.85
C CYS A 79 -12.85 16.67 3.93
N GLY A 80 -12.37 16.60 5.17
CA GLY A 80 -13.05 15.89 6.27
C GLY A 80 -14.21 16.65 6.92
N GLY A 81 -14.36 17.96 6.66
CA GLY A 81 -15.29 18.82 7.39
C GLY A 81 -16.57 19.23 6.65
N CYS A 82 -16.63 19.08 5.32
CA CYS A 82 -17.77 19.50 4.50
C CYS A 82 -18.39 18.30 3.77
N PRO A 83 -19.64 17.90 4.10
CA PRO A 83 -20.26 16.71 3.51
C PRO A 83 -20.50 16.84 2.00
N LEU A 84 -20.65 18.06 1.49
CA LEU A 84 -20.85 18.29 0.07
C LEU A 84 -19.56 17.99 -0.72
N SER A 85 -18.44 18.53 -0.26
CA SER A 85 -17.14 18.35 -0.91
C SER A 85 -16.65 16.90 -0.81
N GLN A 86 -16.95 16.20 0.29
CA GLN A 86 -16.63 14.78 0.44
C GLN A 86 -17.20 13.94 -0.70
N LEU A 87 -18.44 14.18 -1.08
CA LEU A 87 -19.12 13.38 -2.08
C LEU A 87 -18.46 13.54 -3.47
N ASP A 88 -18.08 14.77 -3.84
CA ASP A 88 -17.37 15.07 -5.08
C ASP A 88 -15.98 14.41 -5.11
N PHE A 89 -15.23 14.49 -4.00
CA PHE A 89 -13.90 13.88 -3.90
C PHE A 89 -13.96 12.35 -3.93
N VAL A 90 -14.92 11.75 -3.23
CA VAL A 90 -15.13 10.30 -3.25
C VAL A 90 -15.45 9.83 -4.66
N TYR A 91 -16.32 10.53 -5.38
CA TYR A 91 -16.65 10.20 -6.77
C TYR A 91 -15.44 10.31 -7.71
N ALA A 92 -14.61 11.34 -7.53
CA ALA A 92 -13.39 11.52 -8.31
C ALA A 92 -12.38 10.39 -8.05
N ILE A 93 -12.14 10.05 -6.78
CA ILE A 93 -11.27 8.96 -6.35
C ILE A 93 -11.79 7.61 -6.86
N GLU A 94 -13.10 7.36 -6.74
CA GLU A 94 -13.76 6.15 -7.22
C GLU A 94 -13.60 5.96 -8.73
N THR A 95 -13.83 7.02 -9.51
CA THR A 95 -13.69 6.98 -10.96
C THR A 95 -12.25 6.63 -11.37
N LEU A 96 -11.25 7.19 -10.69
CA LEU A 96 -9.85 6.92 -10.97
C LEU A 96 -9.43 5.51 -10.54
N ILE A 97 -9.82 5.09 -9.34
CA ILE A 97 -9.50 3.75 -8.84
C ILE A 97 -10.16 2.69 -9.71
N ARG A 98 -11.43 2.84 -10.11
CA ARG A 98 -12.11 1.89 -11.00
C ARG A 98 -11.44 1.78 -12.38
N ARG A 99 -10.83 2.86 -12.88
CA ARG A 99 -10.07 2.84 -14.14
C ARG A 99 -8.76 2.06 -14.03
N GLU A 100 -8.07 2.14 -12.90
CA GLU A 100 -6.77 1.47 -12.69
C GLU A 100 -6.91 0.05 -12.10
N VAL A 101 -7.99 -0.17 -11.34
CA VAL A 101 -8.29 -1.39 -10.60
C VAL A 101 -9.77 -1.73 -10.78
N PRO A 102 -10.15 -2.42 -11.87
CA PRO A 102 -11.54 -2.79 -12.13
C PRO A 102 -12.10 -3.84 -11.15
N GLU A 103 -11.26 -4.38 -10.26
CA GLU A 103 -11.66 -5.28 -9.17
C GLU A 103 -12.38 -4.54 -8.03
N VAL A 104 -12.17 -3.22 -7.91
CA VAL A 104 -12.88 -2.39 -6.92
C VAL A 104 -14.32 -2.16 -7.39
N ARG A 105 -15.26 -2.69 -6.61
CA ARG A 105 -16.70 -2.54 -6.85
C ARG A 105 -17.26 -1.32 -6.16
N ASP A 106 -16.97 -1.12 -4.89
CA ASP A 106 -17.54 -0.03 -4.10
C ASP A 106 -16.46 0.67 -3.28
N ILE A 107 -16.58 1.99 -3.18
CA ILE A 107 -15.75 2.81 -2.30
C ILE A 107 -16.65 3.52 -1.30
N VAL A 108 -16.31 3.43 -0.02
CA VAL A 108 -17.05 4.04 1.07
C VAL A 108 -16.14 5.00 1.80
N ALA A 109 -16.58 6.26 1.95
CA ALA A 109 -15.95 7.20 2.87
C ALA A 109 -16.42 6.94 4.30
N VAL A 110 -15.47 6.83 5.22
CA VAL A 110 -15.72 6.67 6.68
C VAL A 110 -15.38 7.94 7.44
#